data_AF-A0A8J3QEF2-F1
#
_entry.id   AF-A0A8J3QEF2-F1
#
_cell.length_a   1.000
_cell.length_b   1.000
_cell.length_c   1.000
_cell.angle_alpha   90.00
_cell.angle_beta   90.00
_cell.angle_gamma   90.00
#
_symmetry.space_group_name_H-M   'P 1'
#
loop_
_entity.id
_entity.type
_entity.pdbx_description
1 polymer ?
#
loop_
_entity_poly.entity_id
_entity_poly.type
_entity_poly.pdbx_seq_one_letter_code
_entity_poly.pdbx_strand_id
1 'polypeptide(L)'
;MFETQLTIIGNLLAAPEWRRTTTSGQLAASFRVASTSRRWDKTNGEWIDGQSLRVRVTCWRRLAEGVVQSLTTGDPVVVVGRLYTRDWIDENGVRRVLYEMDAVAVGHDLSRGIASFTRTPSQHQGISVIEDEEEARRIGGEDSEPFHVQPINAEDAAEDEDDLDDLAEEKRVLAPA
;
A
#
# COMPACT_ATOMS: atom_id res chain seq x y z
N MET A 1 -10.91 -8.05 26.09
CA MET A 1 -10.41 -6.76 25.59
C MET A 1 -10.74 -6.72 24.11
N PHE A 2 -11.62 -5.81 23.67
CA PHE A 2 -12.12 -5.78 22.30
C PHE A 2 -11.34 -4.73 21.52
N GLU A 3 -10.52 -5.17 20.55
CA GLU A 3 -9.81 -4.29 19.63
C GLU A 3 -10.35 -4.49 18.21
N THR A 4 -10.53 -3.40 17.47
CA THR A 4 -10.97 -3.45 16.07
C THR A 4 -9.74 -3.58 15.18
N GLN A 5 -9.43 -4.81 14.76
CA GLN A 5 -8.41 -5.03 13.75
C GLN A 5 -8.97 -4.76 12.35
N LEU A 6 -8.23 -4.00 11.56
CA LEU A 6 -8.61 -3.64 10.20
C LEU A 6 -7.39 -3.74 9.28
N THR A 7 -7.65 -4.12 8.03
CA THR A 7 -6.70 -4.00 6.92
C THR A 7 -7.13 -2.85 6.01
N ILE A 8 -6.20 -1.96 5.67
CA ILE A 8 -6.41 -0.85 4.75
C ILE A 8 -5.48 -1.06 3.55
N ILE A 9 -6.05 -0.99 2.35
CA ILE A 9 -5.30 -0.95 1.09
C ILE A 9 -5.53 0.43 0.50
N GLY A 10 -4.45 1.13 0.14
CA GLY A 10 -4.57 2.50 -0.33
C GLY A 10 -3.23 3.07 -0.77
N ASN A 11 -3.17 4.40 -0.85
CA ASN A 11 -1.96 5.13 -1.21
C ASN A 11 -1.55 6.10 -0.11
N LEU A 12 -0.25 6.32 0.06
CA LEU A 12 0.28 7.35 0.94
C LEU A 12 -0.06 8.74 0.39
N LEU A 13 -0.66 9.58 1.22
CA LEU A 13 -0.95 10.97 0.86
C LEU A 13 0.25 11.90 1.06
N ALA A 14 1.22 11.48 1.87
CA ALA A 14 2.46 12.20 2.14
C ALA A 14 3.52 11.22 2.63
N ALA A 15 4.79 11.59 2.47
CA ALA A 15 5.93 10.84 2.98
C ALA A 15 5.83 10.63 4.50
N PRO A 16 6.31 9.49 5.03
CA PRO A 16 6.27 9.23 6.47
C PRO A 16 7.11 10.24 7.27
N GLU A 17 6.47 10.85 8.25
CA GLU A 17 7.15 11.67 9.26
C GLU A 17 7.63 10.78 10.40
N TRP A 18 8.82 11.05 10.95
CA TRP A 18 9.35 10.29 12.07
C TRP A 18 9.75 11.17 13.23
N ARG A 19 9.57 10.64 14.44
CA ARG A 19 9.93 11.31 15.69
C ARG A 19 10.39 10.29 16.72
N ARG A 20 11.22 10.73 17.66
CA ARG A 20 11.50 9.97 18.89
C ARG A 20 10.60 10.51 20.00
N THR A 21 9.98 9.60 20.73
CA THR A 21 9.13 9.96 21.87
C THR A 21 9.99 10.51 23.00
N THR A 22 9.67 11.70 23.51
CA THR A 22 10.44 12.35 24.57
C THR A 22 10.51 11.53 25.86
N THR A 23 9.44 10.78 26.17
CA THR A 23 9.36 9.98 27.40
C THR A 23 10.13 8.67 27.33
N SER A 24 9.99 7.90 26.25
CA SER A 24 10.54 6.53 26.15
C SER A 24 11.71 6.40 25.18
N GLY A 25 12.04 7.44 24.42
CA GLY A 25 13.05 7.41 23.35
C GLY A 25 12.68 6.56 22.13
N GLN A 26 11.49 5.93 22.14
CA GLN A 26 11.06 5.03 21.08
C GLN A 26 10.78 5.80 19.78
N LEU A 27 11.24 5.22 18.66
CA LEU A 27 10.94 5.73 17.33
C LEU A 27 9.47 5.46 16.98
N ALA A 28 8.80 6.50 16.49
CA ALA A 28 7.48 6.44 15.91
C ALA A 28 7.54 7.06 14.51
N ALA A 29 6.88 6.42 13.55
CA ALA A 29 6.64 6.99 12.23
C ALA A 29 5.13 7.16 12.02
N SER A 30 4.71 8.26 11.41
CA SER A 30 3.31 8.47 11.06
C SER A 30 3.15 8.97 9.64
N PHE A 31 2.13 8.45 8.97
CA PHE A 31 1.74 8.83 7.61
C PHE A 31 0.22 8.75 7.47
N ARG A 32 -0.31 9.24 6.35
CA ARG A 32 -1.75 9.17 6.06
C ARG A 32 -1.98 8.32 4.83
N VAL A 33 -2.91 7.38 4.93
CA VAL A 33 -3.35 6.53 3.82
C VAL A 33 -4.73 6.96 3.36
N ALA A 34 -4.93 7.04 2.06
CA ALA A 34 -6.25 7.14 1.45
C ALA A 34 -6.62 5.82 0.78
N SER A 35 -7.73 5.23 1.22
CA SER A 35 -8.38 4.10 0.60
C SER A 35 -9.61 4.61 -0.15
N THR A 36 -9.50 4.76 -1.46
CA THR A 36 -10.58 5.24 -2.32
C THR A 36 -11.22 4.05 -3.03
N SER A 37 -12.52 3.85 -2.83
CA SER A 37 -13.29 2.85 -3.57
C SER A 37 -13.40 3.27 -5.04
N ARG A 38 -13.38 2.31 -5.97
CA ARG A 38 -13.69 2.55 -7.38
C ARG A 38 -14.92 1.76 -7.79
N ARG A 39 -15.78 2.36 -8.60
CA ARG A 39 -16.96 1.68 -9.18
C ARG A 39 -16.99 1.86 -10.69
N TRP A 40 -17.43 0.84 -11.40
CA TRP A 40 -17.65 0.92 -12.84
C TRP A 40 -18.93 1.70 -13.12
N ASP A 41 -18.86 2.77 -13.91
CA ASP A 41 -20.01 3.48 -14.43
C ASP A 41 -20.45 2.90 -15.77
N LYS A 42 -21.62 2.26 -15.80
CA LYS A 42 -22.17 1.62 -17.00
C LYS A 42 -22.61 2.62 -18.09
N THR A 43 -22.84 3.88 -17.72
CA THR A 43 -23.34 4.89 -18.66
C THR A 43 -22.20 5.46 -19.48
N ASN A 44 -21.10 5.80 -18.82
CA ASN A 44 -19.93 6.41 -19.45
C ASN A 44 -18.85 5.37 -19.83
N GLY A 45 -18.96 4.14 -19.34
CA GLY A 45 -17.97 3.08 -19.61
C GLY A 45 -16.61 3.33 -18.95
N GLU A 46 -16.60 3.98 -17.79
CA GLU A 46 -15.38 4.38 -17.08
C GLU A 46 -15.40 3.94 -15.61
N TRP A 47 -14.22 3.70 -15.03
CA TRP A 47 -14.09 3.55 -13.57
C TRP A 47 -14.09 4.93 -12.93
N ILE A 48 -15.00 5.15 -11.99
CA ILE A 48 -15.03 6.40 -11.23
C ILE A 48 -14.67 6.16 -9.77
N ASP A 49 -14.01 7.16 -9.18
CA ASP A 49 -13.71 7.18 -7.76
C ASP A 49 -15.00 7.41 -6.94
N GLY A 50 -15.17 6.59 -5.91
CA GLY A 50 -16.25 6.64 -4.95
C GLY A 50 -15.83 7.31 -3.64
N GLN A 51 -16.34 6.77 -2.53
CA GLN A 51 -15.99 7.27 -1.21
C GLN A 51 -14.53 6.92 -0.86
N SER A 52 -13.89 7.84 -0.12
CA SER A 52 -12.50 7.70 0.32
C SER A 52 -12.40 7.73 1.84
N LEU A 53 -11.81 6.69 2.41
CA LEU A 53 -11.44 6.62 3.81
C LEU A 53 -10.00 7.12 3.97
N ARG A 54 -9.81 8.13 4.84
CA ARG A 54 -8.48 8.67 5.17
C ARG A 54 -8.14 8.32 6.61
N VAL A 55 -7.03 7.61 6.80
CA VAL A 55 -6.59 7.14 8.13
C VAL A 55 -5.16 7.59 8.37
N ARG A 56 -4.91 8.13 9.57
CA ARG A 56 -3.54 8.36 10.05
C ARG A 56 -2.99 7.09 10.67
N VAL A 57 -1.91 6.58 10.12
CA VAL A 57 -1.26 5.35 10.56
C VAL A 57 -0.05 5.71 11.41
N THR A 58 0.10 5.06 12.56
CA THR A 58 1.28 5.17 13.43
C THR A 58 1.98 3.82 13.52
N CYS A 59 3.27 3.82 13.22
CA CYS A 59 4.16 2.67 13.31
C CYS A 59 5.18 2.90 14.42
N TRP A 60 5.60 1.83 15.09
CA TRP A 60 6.50 1.90 16.23
C TRP A 60 7.75 1.04 16.03
N ARG A 61 8.87 1.43 16.67
CA ARG A 61 10.10 0.63 16.76
C ARG A 61 10.64 0.24 15.37
N ARG A 62 10.96 -1.04 15.15
CA ARG A 62 11.50 -1.56 13.89
C ARG A 62 10.56 -1.35 12.69
N LEU A 63 9.25 -1.38 12.90
CA LEU A 63 8.29 -1.07 11.82
C LEU A 63 8.39 0.39 11.40
N ALA A 64 8.58 1.31 12.35
CA ALA A 64 8.79 2.72 12.05
C ALA A 64 10.08 2.94 11.23
N GLU A 65 11.17 2.25 11.58
CA GLU A 65 12.43 2.32 10.83
C GLU A 65 12.24 1.83 9.38
N GLY A 66 11.60 0.67 9.20
CA GLY A 66 11.33 0.11 7.88
C GLY A 66 10.44 1.03 7.04
N VAL A 67 9.35 1.54 7.61
CA VAL A 67 8.42 2.44 6.92
C VAL A 67 9.12 3.71 6.42
N VAL A 68 9.93 4.35 7.25
CA VAL A 68 10.61 5.61 6.88
C VAL A 68 11.66 5.39 5.78
N GLN A 69 12.29 4.21 5.76
CA GLN A 69 13.30 3.87 4.74
C GLN A 69 12.69 3.36 3.43
N SER A 70 11.47 2.81 3.48
CA SER A 70 10.90 2.07 2.35
C SER A 70 9.77 2.82 1.64
N LEU A 71 9.05 3.71 2.33
CA LEU A 71 7.83 4.31 1.80
C LEU A 71 8.00 5.79 1.45
N THR A 72 7.39 6.19 0.34
CA THR A 72 7.33 7.58 -0.13
C THR A 72 5.89 8.04 -0.42
N THR A 73 5.70 9.32 -0.74
CA THR A 73 4.38 9.85 -1.12
C THR A 73 3.87 9.12 -2.37
N GLY A 74 2.61 8.70 -2.35
CA GLY A 74 1.97 8.03 -3.49
C GLY A 74 2.08 6.50 -3.46
N ASP A 75 3.02 5.93 -2.69
CA ASP A 75 3.26 4.49 -2.65
C ASP A 75 1.96 3.71 -2.35
N PRO A 76 1.67 2.65 -3.12
CA PRO A 76 0.56 1.76 -2.85
C PRO A 76 0.92 0.83 -1.69
N VAL A 77 0.08 0.78 -0.67
CA VAL A 77 0.37 0.03 0.57
C VAL A 77 -0.79 -0.81 1.05
N VAL A 78 -0.44 -1.87 1.76
CA VAL A 78 -1.32 -2.64 2.63
C VAL A 78 -0.89 -2.40 4.07
N VAL A 79 -1.84 -1.98 4.91
CA VAL A 79 -1.62 -1.69 6.34
C VAL A 79 -2.57 -2.54 7.16
N VAL A 80 -2.04 -3.25 8.15
CA VAL A 80 -2.82 -4.01 9.13
C VAL A 80 -2.58 -3.42 10.50
N GLY A 81 -3.65 -3.20 11.27
CA GLY A 81 -3.51 -2.61 12.59
C GLY A 81 -4.81 -2.48 13.35
N ARG A 82 -4.70 -1.86 14.53
CA ARG A 82 -5.83 -1.55 15.40
C ARG A 82 -6.37 -0.17 15.03
N LEU A 83 -7.61 -0.11 14.54
CA LEU A 83 -8.29 1.14 14.22
C LEU A 83 -8.97 1.72 15.46
N TYR A 84 -8.86 3.03 15.65
CA TYR A 84 -9.59 3.78 16.66
C TYR A 84 -9.89 5.20 16.16
N THR A 85 -10.82 5.87 16.83
CA THR A 85 -11.16 7.27 16.57
C THR A 85 -10.55 8.16 17.65
N ARG A 86 -10.11 9.35 17.26
CA ARG A 86 -9.78 10.42 18.20
C ARG A 86 -10.60 11.65 17.91
N ASP A 87 -11.25 12.15 18.94
CA ASP A 87 -11.94 13.44 18.89
C ASP A 87 -10.95 14.57 19.13
N TRP A 88 -11.12 15.67 18.40
CA TRP A 88 -10.39 16.91 18.61
C TRP A 88 -11.30 18.11 18.32
N ILE A 89 -10.92 19.27 18.83
CA ILE A 89 -11.64 20.52 18.63
C ILE A 89 -10.83 21.37 17.66
N ASP A 90 -11.45 21.79 16.55
CA ASP A 90 -10.80 22.69 15.60
C ASP A 90 -10.74 24.14 16.12
N GLU A 91 -10.01 25.00 15.41
CA GLU A 91 -9.81 26.41 15.81
C GLU A 91 -11.13 27.19 15.94
N ASN A 92 -12.21 26.72 15.29
CA ASN A 92 -13.54 27.31 15.35
C ASN A 92 -14.41 26.73 16.48
N GLY A 93 -13.85 25.87 17.33
CA GLY A 93 -14.56 25.21 18.42
C GLY A 93 -15.41 24.01 17.99
N VAL A 94 -15.30 23.54 16.74
CA VAL A 94 -16.11 22.42 16.23
C VAL A 94 -15.42 21.10 16.55
N ARG A 95 -16.19 20.16 17.11
CA ARG A 95 -15.71 18.79 17.35
C ARG A 95 -15.55 18.04 16.02
N ARG A 96 -14.38 17.45 15.83
CA ARG A 96 -14.02 16.64 14.66
C ARG A 96 -13.52 15.28 15.12
N VAL A 97 -13.76 14.27 14.28
CA VAL A 97 -13.29 12.90 14.48
C VAL A 97 -12.16 12.63 13.50
N LEU A 98 -11.04 12.08 13.98
CA LEU A 98 -9.97 11.55 13.16
C LEU A 98 -9.91 10.03 13.29
N TYR A 99 -9.87 9.34 12.16
CA TYR A 99 -9.59 7.91 12.12
C TYR A 99 -8.08 7.68 12.19
N GLU A 100 -7.68 6.82 13.12
CA GLU A 100 -6.29 6.46 13.33
C GLU A 100 -6.08 4.97 13.47
N MET A 101 -4.87 4.53 13.15
CA MET A 101 -4.48 3.14 13.24
C MET A 101 -3.10 3.00 13.89
N ASP A 102 -3.00 2.14 14.88
CA ASP A 102 -1.72 1.59 15.34
C ASP A 102 -1.39 0.37 14.46
N ALA A 103 -0.40 0.50 13.59
CA ALA A 103 -0.02 -0.56 12.65
C ALA A 103 0.80 -1.66 13.34
N VAL A 104 0.46 -2.90 13.00
CA VAL A 104 1.23 -4.09 13.34
C VAL A 104 2.02 -4.62 12.14
N ALA A 105 1.58 -4.34 10.92
CA ALA A 105 2.28 -4.65 9.69
C ALA A 105 1.98 -3.61 8.60
N VAL A 106 2.99 -3.32 7.78
CA VAL A 106 2.90 -2.45 6.60
C VAL A 106 3.77 -3.06 5.50
N GLY A 107 3.27 -3.06 4.28
CA GLY A 107 4.06 -3.42 3.09
C GLY A 107 3.55 -2.72 1.85
N HIS A 108 4.38 -2.67 0.81
CA HIS A 108 3.94 -2.25 -0.53
C HIS A 108 2.89 -3.21 -1.06
N ASP A 109 1.90 -2.66 -1.76
CA ASP A 109 0.94 -3.44 -2.53
C ASP A 109 1.54 -3.76 -3.90
N LEU A 110 2.07 -4.99 -4.02
CA LEU A 110 2.79 -5.46 -5.20
C LEU A 110 1.87 -5.73 -6.40
N SER A 111 0.55 -5.64 -6.26
CA SER A 111 -0.36 -5.62 -7.42
C SER A 111 -0.23 -4.33 -8.23
N ARG A 112 0.40 -3.30 -7.66
CA ARG A 112 0.53 -1.96 -8.24
C ARG A 112 1.99 -1.49 -8.34
N GLY A 113 2.95 -2.40 -8.20
CA GLY A 113 4.36 -2.07 -8.32
C GLY A 113 5.30 -3.22 -7.95
N ILE A 114 6.59 -2.98 -8.10
CA ILE A 114 7.66 -3.93 -7.78
C ILE A 114 8.48 -3.34 -6.62
N ALA A 115 8.87 -4.19 -5.66
CA ALA A 115 9.70 -3.79 -4.53
C ALA A 115 10.87 -4.75 -4.32
N SER A 116 12.03 -4.21 -3.94
CA SER A 116 13.19 -4.98 -3.50
C SER A 116 13.25 -5.07 -1.98
N PHE A 117 13.37 -6.26 -1.41
CA PHE A 117 13.42 -6.45 0.04
C PHE A 117 14.84 -6.73 0.53
N THR A 118 15.34 -5.90 1.44
CA THR A 118 16.60 -6.15 2.17
C THR A 118 16.29 -6.57 3.59
N ARG A 119 16.72 -7.77 3.98
CA ARG A 119 16.52 -8.28 5.34
C ARG A 119 17.48 -7.58 6.30
N THR A 120 16.96 -6.76 7.22
CA THR A 120 17.76 -6.24 8.33
C THR A 120 18.18 -7.43 9.22
N PRO A 121 19.47 -7.56 9.57
CA PRO A 121 19.96 -8.66 10.40
C PRO A 121 19.11 -8.79 11.67
N SER A 122 18.61 -10.00 11.90
CA SER A 122 17.82 -10.39 13.08
C SER A 122 18.73 -11.17 14.02
N GLN A 123 18.65 -10.89 15.33
CA GLN A 123 19.31 -11.70 16.36
C GLN A 123 18.65 -13.07 16.58
N HIS A 124 17.47 -13.30 15.99
CA HIS A 124 16.77 -14.58 16.01
C HIS A 124 16.75 -15.17 14.60
N GLN A 125 17.60 -16.19 14.38
CA GLN A 125 17.51 -17.08 13.23
C GLN A 125 16.47 -18.15 13.56
N GLY A 126 15.32 -18.08 12.90
CA GLY A 126 14.23 -19.04 13.09
C GLY A 126 13.32 -19.12 11.87
N ILE A 127 13.87 -18.94 10.67
CA ILE A 127 13.16 -19.24 9.43
C ILE A 127 13.88 -20.44 8.82
N SER A 128 13.24 -21.61 8.87
CA SER A 128 13.58 -22.72 7.99
C SER A 128 13.21 -22.30 6.58
N VAL A 129 14.21 -22.04 5.74
CA VAL A 129 13.99 -22.10 4.31
C VAL A 129 13.59 -23.55 4.02
N ILE A 130 12.50 -23.76 3.27
CA ILE A 130 12.17 -25.10 2.80
C ILE A 130 13.23 -25.43 1.75
N GLU A 131 14.29 -26.12 2.18
CA GLU A 131 15.39 -26.56 1.32
C GLU A 131 15.06 -27.89 0.60
N ASP A 132 13.95 -28.53 0.97
CA ASP A 132 13.54 -29.84 0.45
C ASP A 132 12.53 -29.70 -0.72
N GLU A 133 12.93 -30.19 -1.89
CA GLU A 133 12.10 -30.23 -3.10
C GLU A 133 10.83 -31.07 -2.95
N GLU A 134 10.83 -32.12 -2.11
CA GLU A 134 9.63 -32.95 -1.88
C GLU A 134 8.58 -32.22 -1.03
N GLU A 135 9.00 -31.33 -0.15
CA GLU A 135 8.12 -30.51 0.67
C GLU A 135 7.58 -29.31 -0.13
N ALA A 136 8.40 -28.73 -1.01
CA ALA A 136 7.97 -27.72 -1.99
C ALA A 136 6.89 -28.25 -2.95
N ARG A 137 7.03 -29.50 -3.44
CA ARG A 137 6.04 -30.14 -4.33
C ARG A 137 4.71 -30.47 -3.64
N ARG A 138 4.70 -30.67 -2.32
CA ARG A 138 3.47 -30.92 -1.54
C ARG A 138 2.66 -29.64 -1.30
N ILE A 139 3.30 -28.48 -1.35
CA ILE A 139 2.69 -27.15 -1.12
C ILE A 139 2.41 -26.43 -2.45
N GLY A 140 3.16 -26.75 -3.51
CA GLY A 140 3.00 -26.18 -4.85
C GLY A 140 1.61 -26.43 -5.43
N GLY A 141 1.01 -25.36 -5.96
CA GLY A 141 -0.21 -25.45 -6.77
C GLY A 141 0.06 -26.12 -8.12
N GLU A 142 -0.81 -25.87 -9.11
CA GLU A 142 -0.66 -26.43 -10.46
C GLU A 142 0.72 -26.13 -11.08
N ASP A 143 1.20 -27.08 -11.89
CA ASP A 143 2.46 -26.96 -12.63
C ASP A 143 2.45 -25.67 -13.47
N SER A 144 3.39 -24.78 -13.18
CA SER A 144 3.54 -23.49 -13.87
C SER A 144 5.00 -23.29 -14.26
N GLU A 145 5.20 -22.79 -15.48
CA GLU A 145 6.54 -22.43 -15.97
C GLU A 145 7.02 -21.16 -15.25
N PRO A 146 8.28 -21.11 -14.78
CA PRO A 146 8.82 -19.95 -14.09
C PRO A 146 8.91 -18.75 -15.04
N PHE A 147 8.23 -17.66 -14.70
CA PHE A 147 8.31 -16.42 -15.44
C PHE A 147 9.68 -15.74 -15.21
N HIS A 148 10.45 -15.53 -16.28
CA HIS A 148 11.71 -14.80 -16.21
C HIS A 148 11.43 -13.30 -16.10
N VAL A 149 11.51 -12.77 -14.88
CA VAL A 149 11.35 -11.33 -14.62
C VAL A 149 12.59 -10.59 -15.10
N GLN A 150 12.48 -9.86 -16.21
CA GLN A 150 13.47 -8.84 -16.57
C GLN A 150 13.22 -7.61 -15.69
N PRO A 151 14.26 -6.95 -15.16
CA PRO A 151 14.09 -5.68 -14.47
C PRO A 151 13.48 -4.66 -15.45
N ILE A 152 12.35 -4.06 -15.09
CA ILE A 152 11.77 -2.94 -15.84
C ILE A 152 12.77 -1.78 -15.85
N ASN A 153 13.23 -1.36 -17.03
CA ASN A 153 14.06 -0.17 -17.15
C ASN A 153 13.17 1.07 -16.99
N ALA A 154 13.69 2.12 -16.35
CA ALA A 154 12.96 3.36 -16.12
C ALA A 154 12.61 4.12 -17.42
N GLU A 155 13.23 3.76 -18.54
CA GLU A 155 12.96 4.32 -19.87
C GLU A 155 11.74 3.63 -20.54
N ASP A 156 11.51 2.33 -20.28
CA ASP A 156 10.40 1.57 -20.88
C ASP A 156 9.03 1.94 -20.27
N ALA A 157 9.00 2.46 -19.04
CA ALA A 157 7.76 2.86 -18.36
C ALA A 157 7.15 4.19 -18.89
N ALA A 158 7.89 4.91 -19.74
CA ALA A 158 7.43 6.16 -20.35
C ALA A 158 6.77 5.95 -21.73
N GLU A 159 6.87 4.77 -22.32
CA GLU A 159 6.30 4.47 -23.65
C GLU A 159 4.81 4.05 -23.57
N ASP A 160 4.34 3.58 -22.40
CA ASP A 160 2.95 3.14 -22.20
C ASP A 160 1.91 4.29 -22.11
N GLU A 161 2.34 5.57 -22.00
CA GLU A 161 1.41 6.72 -22.02
C GLU A 161 1.03 7.17 -23.45
N ASP A 162 1.89 6.96 -24.45
CA ASP A 162 1.64 7.41 -25.83
C ASP A 162 0.67 6.48 -26.59
N ASP A 163 0.61 5.18 -26.24
CA ASP A 163 -0.26 4.18 -26.90
C ASP A 163 -1.76 4.30 -26.54
N LEU A 164 -2.12 5.12 -25.55
CA LEU A 164 -3.51 5.33 -25.14
C LEU A 164 -4.26 6.36 -26.00
N ASP A 165 -3.54 7.26 -26.69
CA ASP A 165 -4.15 8.27 -27.56
C ASP A 165 -4.52 7.69 -28.94
N ASP A 166 -3.77 6.71 -29.47
CA ASP A 166 -4.06 6.09 -30.78
C ASP A 166 -5.33 5.22 -30.78
N LEU A 167 -5.67 4.59 -29.65
CA LEU A 167 -6.90 3.79 -29.51
C LEU A 167 -8.17 4.65 -29.39
N ALA A 168 -8.03 5.94 -29.10
CA ALA A 168 -9.14 6.89 -29.04
C ALA A 168 -9.55 7.39 -30.43
N GLU A 169 -8.61 7.47 -31.38
CA GLU A 169 -8.91 7.87 -32.77
C GLU A 169 -9.58 6.72 -33.56
N GLU A 170 -9.18 5.47 -33.36
CA GLU A 170 -9.70 4.34 -34.13
C GLU A 170 -11.18 4.02 -33.81
N LYS A 171 -11.61 4.29 -32.56
CA LYS A 171 -13.03 4.13 -32.17
C LYS A 171 -13.96 5.22 -32.68
N ARG A 172 -13.44 6.33 -33.22
CA ARG A 172 -14.25 7.43 -33.76
C ARG A 172 -14.71 7.19 -35.20
N VAL A 173 -14.10 6.22 -35.90
CA VAL A 173 -14.37 5.94 -37.33
C VAL A 173 -15.46 4.87 -37.51
N LEU A 174 -15.85 4.12 -36.47
CA LEU A 174 -16.73 2.95 -36.58
C LEU A 174 -18.15 3.12 -35.99
N ALA A 175 -18.72 4.33 -35.97
CA ALA A 175 -20.12 4.54 -35.62
C ALA A 175 -20.98 4.76 -36.90
N PRO A 176 -22.02 3.95 -37.17
CA PRO A 176 -22.92 4.20 -38.29
C PRO A 176 -23.89 5.37 -37.99
N ALA A 177 -24.32 6.04 -39.07
CA ALA A 177 -25.24 7.19 -39.09
C ALA A 177 -26.69 6.86 -38.70
#